data_AF-A0AA36IPG4-F1
#
_entry.id   AF-A0AA36IPG4-F1
#
_cell.length_a   1.000
_cell.length_b   1.000
_cell.length_c   1.000
_cell.angle_alpha   90.00
_cell.angle_beta   90.00
_cell.angle_gamma   90.00
#
_symmetry.space_group_name_H-M   'P 1'
#
loop_
_entity.id
_entity.type
_entity.pdbx_description
1 polymer ?
#
loop_
_entity_poly.entity_id
_entity_poly.type
_entity_poly.pdbx_seq_one_letter_code
_entity_poly.pdbx_strand_id
1 'polypeptide(L)'
;MVQALPSKPSFAADMPVRGMALAVVGALLLPAMDAVAKLLGQSGAMSPGQVTFFRFAIQTAFCLVWLMAFGGAAALRSNRFGINFVRGMVLGAASLFFFVALKYMPLADAIAVFFVEPLILTLLSFLVLREPVGWRRVAAVIVGFGGALIVIQPSYAVFGPVSLLPLGAATLFATYLMLNRIAGRNDGAMVMQFVSGLGGMAIVAVAMAFGTVAGIGDLAVTPTADPTVWALVALMGSIGVAGHYLFVRAFQMAPASLLAPFQYIEIISAALFGLLLFSEFPTPTKWLGIGIIVASGLYVFWRERTVDQKDGA
;
A
#
# COMPACT_ATOMS: atom_id res chain seq x y z
N MET A 1 36.58 -9.65 -13.06
CA MET A 1 35.38 -10.50 -13.29
C MET A 1 34.19 -9.58 -13.47
N VAL A 2 33.76 -9.36 -14.72
CA VAL A 2 32.55 -8.59 -15.03
C VAL A 2 31.36 -9.50 -14.71
N GLN A 3 30.61 -9.16 -13.67
CA GLN A 3 29.40 -9.88 -13.28
C GLN A 3 28.34 -9.65 -14.35
N ALA A 4 27.97 -10.68 -15.09
CA ALA A 4 26.93 -10.61 -16.11
C ALA A 4 25.63 -10.09 -15.46
N LEU A 5 25.04 -9.05 -16.05
CA LEU A 5 23.75 -8.52 -15.64
C LEU A 5 22.71 -9.66 -15.68
N PRO A 6 21.84 -9.80 -14.66
CA PRO A 6 20.81 -10.82 -14.66
C PRO A 6 19.91 -10.65 -15.90
N SER A 7 19.69 -11.74 -16.64
CA SER A 7 18.81 -11.76 -17.81
C SER A 7 17.39 -11.34 -17.40
N LYS A 8 16.77 -10.46 -18.20
CA LYS A 8 15.37 -10.05 -17.99
C LYS A 8 14.50 -11.33 -18.01
N PRO A 9 13.58 -11.52 -17.03
CA PRO A 9 12.72 -12.69 -17.01
C PRO A 9 11.90 -12.77 -18.30
N SER A 10 12.02 -13.89 -19.03
CA SER A 10 11.21 -14.20 -20.21
C SER A 10 9.86 -14.75 -19.76
N PHE A 11 8.80 -13.97 -19.90
CA PHE A 11 7.44 -14.40 -19.59
C PHE A 11 6.85 -15.20 -20.77
N ALA A 12 6.18 -16.32 -20.49
CA ALA A 12 5.37 -17.00 -21.51
C ALA A 12 4.20 -16.11 -21.96
N ALA A 13 3.76 -16.24 -23.21
CA ALA A 13 2.80 -15.31 -23.85
C ALA A 13 1.48 -15.08 -23.08
N ASP A 14 0.99 -16.09 -22.34
CA ASP A 14 -0.26 -16.01 -21.58
C ASP A 14 -0.11 -15.44 -20.16
N MET A 15 1.11 -15.41 -19.63
CA MET A 15 1.37 -14.95 -18.25
C MET A 15 1.04 -13.46 -18.06
N PRO A 16 1.36 -12.55 -18.99
CA PRO A 16 1.01 -11.13 -18.86
C PRO A 16 -0.49 -10.86 -18.72
N VAL A 17 -1.33 -11.54 -19.52
CA VAL A 17 -2.79 -11.33 -19.50
C VAL A 17 -3.39 -11.79 -18.17
N ARG A 18 -2.95 -12.96 -17.69
CA ARG A 18 -3.34 -13.45 -16.35
C ARG A 18 -2.87 -12.51 -15.25
N GLY A 19 -1.65 -11.98 -15.36
CA GLY A 19 -1.12 -10.98 -14.42
C GLY A 19 -1.98 -9.72 -14.38
N MET A 20 -2.40 -9.19 -15.54
CA MET A 20 -3.29 -8.03 -15.62
C MET A 20 -4.66 -8.32 -14.99
N ALA A 21 -5.26 -9.48 -15.28
CA ALA A 21 -6.55 -9.87 -14.69
C ALA A 21 -6.46 -9.97 -13.16
N LEU A 22 -5.40 -10.58 -12.62
CA LEU A 22 -5.17 -10.67 -11.17
C LEU A 22 -4.98 -9.28 -10.54
N ALA A 23 -4.27 -8.37 -11.22
CA ALA A 23 -4.10 -7.00 -10.76
C ALA A 23 -5.44 -6.23 -10.71
N VAL A 24 -6.30 -6.40 -11.72
CA VAL A 24 -7.65 -5.79 -11.73
C VAL A 24 -8.48 -6.31 -10.56
N VAL A 25 -8.52 -7.62 -10.35
CA VAL A 25 -9.28 -8.20 -9.24
C VAL A 25 -8.73 -7.71 -7.90
N GLY A 26 -7.40 -7.66 -7.74
CA GLY A 26 -6.76 -7.09 -6.55
C GLY A 26 -7.14 -5.63 -6.31
N ALA A 27 -7.09 -4.80 -7.36
CA ALA A 27 -7.43 -3.38 -7.31
C ALA A 27 -8.92 -3.12 -7.01
N LEU A 28 -9.80 -4.03 -7.39
CA LEU A 28 -11.22 -3.95 -6.99
C LEU A 28 -11.43 -4.39 -5.54
N LEU A 29 -10.63 -5.35 -5.06
CA LEU A 29 -10.80 -6.00 -3.77
C LEU A 29 -10.17 -5.23 -2.60
N LEU A 30 -9.01 -4.58 -2.77
CA LEU A 30 -8.33 -3.88 -1.68
C LEU A 30 -9.15 -2.71 -1.10
N PRO A 31 -9.82 -1.87 -1.89
CA PRO A 31 -10.69 -0.82 -1.33
C PRO A 31 -11.89 -1.36 -0.55
N ALA A 32 -12.29 -2.62 -0.77
CA ALA A 32 -13.29 -3.27 0.08
C ALA A 32 -12.74 -3.54 1.50
N MET A 33 -11.47 -3.95 1.61
CA MET A 33 -10.78 -4.06 2.92
C MET A 33 -10.71 -2.70 3.59
N ASP A 34 -10.36 -1.65 2.85
CA ASP A 34 -10.27 -0.28 3.38
C ASP A 34 -11.64 0.25 3.84
N ALA A 35 -12.72 -0.09 3.13
CA ALA A 35 -14.08 0.23 3.55
C ALA A 35 -14.46 -0.48 4.87
N VAL A 36 -14.10 -1.76 5.03
CA VAL A 36 -14.33 -2.48 6.30
C VAL A 36 -13.48 -1.87 7.43
N ALA A 37 -12.22 -1.51 7.15
CA ALA A 37 -11.36 -0.83 8.12
C ALA A 37 -11.95 0.52 8.56
N LYS A 38 -12.51 1.30 7.62
CA LYS A 38 -13.22 2.55 7.90
C LYS A 38 -14.46 2.32 8.77
N LEU A 39 -15.29 1.32 8.45
CA LEU A 39 -16.47 0.97 9.25
C LEU A 39 -16.09 0.63 10.70
N LEU A 40 -15.04 -0.19 10.88
CA LEU A 40 -14.50 -0.52 12.20
C LEU A 40 -14.07 0.73 12.97
N GLY A 41 -13.30 1.62 12.32
CA GLY A 41 -12.82 2.86 12.91
C GLY A 41 -13.92 3.88 13.25
N GLN A 42 -14.95 4.00 12.40
CA GLN A 42 -16.07 4.94 12.61
C GLN A 42 -17.09 4.44 13.63
N SER A 43 -17.25 3.13 13.78
CA SER A 43 -18.13 2.54 14.80
C SER A 43 -17.70 2.87 16.23
N GLY A 44 -16.43 3.26 16.43
CA GLY A 44 -15.82 3.45 17.75
C GLY A 44 -15.52 2.13 18.48
N ALA A 45 -15.92 0.98 17.93
CA ALA A 45 -15.66 -0.32 18.53
C ALA A 45 -14.19 -0.75 18.48
N MET A 46 -13.42 -0.22 17.52
CA MET A 46 -11.98 -0.40 17.43
C MET A 46 -11.30 0.89 17.00
N SER A 47 -10.16 1.19 17.61
CA SER A 47 -9.30 2.27 17.15
C SER A 47 -8.59 1.91 15.84
N PRO A 48 -8.24 2.88 14.98
CA PRO A 48 -7.40 2.62 13.80
C PRO A 48 -6.11 1.86 14.11
N GLY A 49 -5.52 2.09 15.30
CA GLY A 49 -4.41 1.28 15.82
C GLY A 49 -4.74 -0.21 15.90
N GLN A 50 -5.84 -0.58 16.55
CA GLN A 50 -6.30 -1.97 16.64
C GLN A 50 -6.61 -2.57 15.27
N VAL A 51 -7.31 -1.82 14.41
CA VAL A 51 -7.64 -2.26 13.05
C VAL A 51 -6.36 -2.58 12.26
N THR A 52 -5.36 -1.70 12.34
CA THR A 52 -4.06 -1.91 11.69
C THR A 52 -3.33 -3.11 12.30
N PHE A 53 -3.33 -3.27 13.61
CA PHE A 53 -2.71 -4.40 14.29
C PHE A 53 -3.31 -5.73 13.82
N PHE A 54 -4.65 -5.85 13.82
CA PHE A 54 -5.32 -7.08 13.42
C PHE A 54 -5.18 -7.39 11.93
N ARG A 55 -5.07 -6.37 11.06
CA ARG A 55 -4.70 -6.57 9.65
C ARG A 55 -3.38 -7.34 9.53
N PHE A 56 -2.33 -6.91 10.24
CA PHE A 56 -1.04 -7.60 10.20
C PHE A 56 -1.05 -8.92 10.99
N ALA A 57 -1.83 -9.03 12.06
CA ALA A 57 -1.96 -10.26 12.83
C ALA A 57 -2.58 -11.38 11.97
N ILE A 58 -3.64 -11.09 11.23
CA ILE A 58 -4.30 -12.07 10.34
C ILE A 58 -3.37 -12.46 9.20
N GLN A 59 -2.68 -11.50 8.57
CA GLN A 59 -1.66 -11.79 7.56
C GLN A 59 -0.57 -12.72 8.12
N THR A 60 -0.03 -12.38 9.30
CA THR A 60 1.06 -13.14 9.93
C THR A 60 0.59 -14.55 10.29
N ALA A 61 -0.61 -14.70 10.85
CA ALA A 61 -1.21 -16.00 11.18
C ALA A 61 -1.42 -16.84 9.92
N PHE A 62 -1.94 -16.26 8.85
CA PHE A 62 -2.11 -16.95 7.57
C PHE A 62 -0.78 -17.42 6.99
N CYS A 63 0.23 -16.54 6.94
CA CYS A 63 1.56 -16.91 6.45
C CYS A 63 2.22 -17.99 7.34
N LEU A 64 2.04 -17.92 8.66
CA LEU A 64 2.53 -18.94 9.59
C LEU A 64 1.92 -20.31 9.29
N VAL A 65 0.59 -20.39 9.21
CA VAL A 65 -0.12 -21.64 8.90
C VAL A 65 0.32 -22.19 7.54
N TRP A 66 0.42 -21.33 6.53
CA TRP A 66 0.85 -21.73 5.18
C TRP A 66 2.29 -22.28 5.18
N LEU A 67 3.24 -21.56 5.78
CA LEU A 67 4.64 -21.97 5.81
C LEU A 67 4.82 -23.28 6.57
N MET A 68 4.12 -23.44 7.69
CA MET A 68 4.14 -24.68 8.47
C MET A 68 3.53 -25.86 7.70
N ALA A 69 2.41 -25.66 7.01
CA ALA A 69 1.73 -26.72 6.27
C ALA A 69 2.52 -27.23 5.05
N PHE A 70 3.22 -26.35 4.33
CA PHE A 70 3.89 -26.70 3.07
C PHE A 70 5.41 -26.86 3.17
N GLY A 71 6.05 -26.30 4.19
CA GLY A 71 7.51 -26.32 4.33
C GLY A 71 8.02 -26.61 5.75
N GLY A 72 7.12 -26.84 6.71
CA GLY A 72 7.46 -27.08 8.11
C GLY A 72 8.17 -25.90 8.79
N ALA A 73 8.70 -26.13 9.99
CA ALA A 73 9.36 -25.08 10.77
C ALA A 73 10.60 -24.48 10.10
N ALA A 74 11.28 -25.25 9.23
CA ALA A 74 12.44 -24.75 8.48
C ALA A 74 12.06 -23.63 7.51
N ALA A 75 10.84 -23.64 6.97
CA ALA A 75 10.36 -22.60 6.04
C ALA A 75 10.11 -21.24 6.72
N LEU A 76 10.11 -21.17 8.06
CA LEU A 76 10.02 -19.90 8.79
C LEU A 76 11.36 -19.14 8.84
N ARG A 77 12.48 -19.80 8.50
CA ARG A 77 13.80 -19.17 8.53
C ARG A 77 13.92 -18.15 7.39
N SER A 78 14.13 -16.90 7.76
CA SER A 78 14.46 -15.82 6.84
C SER A 78 15.97 -15.60 6.80
N ASN A 79 16.55 -15.57 5.60
CA ASN A 79 17.95 -15.27 5.38
C ASN A 79 18.28 -13.81 5.70
N ARG A 80 17.27 -12.92 5.65
CA ARG A 80 17.42 -11.49 5.94
C ARG A 80 16.34 -11.00 6.90
N PHE A 81 16.25 -11.63 8.08
CA PHE A 81 15.23 -11.31 9.07
C PHE A 81 15.20 -9.82 9.41
N GLY A 82 16.36 -9.21 9.72
CA GLY A 82 16.44 -7.81 10.14
C GLY A 82 15.86 -6.82 9.11
N ILE A 83 16.24 -6.93 7.82
CA ILE A 83 15.73 -6.00 6.80
C ILE A 83 14.24 -6.24 6.51
N ASN A 84 13.77 -7.50 6.52
CA ASN A 84 12.35 -7.80 6.33
C ASN A 84 11.52 -7.30 7.51
N PHE A 85 12.05 -7.35 8.72
CA PHE A 85 11.39 -6.84 9.90
C PHE A 85 11.26 -5.30 9.86
N VAL A 86 12.34 -4.59 9.52
CA VAL A 86 12.32 -3.13 9.34
C VAL A 86 11.38 -2.72 8.20
N ARG A 87 11.40 -3.44 7.08
CA ARG A 87 10.43 -3.25 5.98
C ARG A 87 9.00 -3.37 6.48
N GLY A 88 8.74 -4.39 7.30
CA GLY A 88 7.47 -4.57 7.99
C GLY A 88 7.08 -3.40 8.88
N MET A 89 8.01 -2.87 9.68
CA MET A 89 7.75 -1.71 10.53
C MET A 89 7.41 -0.46 9.69
N VAL A 90 8.13 -0.20 8.61
CA VAL A 90 7.82 0.94 7.72
C VAL A 90 6.44 0.78 7.09
N LEU A 91 6.10 -0.43 6.62
CA LEU A 91 4.79 -0.74 6.06
C LEU A 91 3.66 -0.65 7.11
N GLY A 92 3.93 -1.08 8.34
CA GLY A 92 3.00 -0.96 9.47
C GLY A 92 2.69 0.49 9.82
N ALA A 93 3.72 1.33 9.87
CA ALA A 93 3.56 2.77 10.08
C ALA A 93 2.77 3.44 8.94
N ALA A 94 3.07 3.08 7.68
CA ALA A 94 2.31 3.57 6.53
C ALA A 94 0.83 3.21 6.63
N SER A 95 0.53 1.94 6.95
CA SER A 95 -0.84 1.44 7.10
C SER A 95 -1.57 2.13 8.25
N LEU A 96 -0.88 2.40 9.36
CA LEU A 96 -1.46 3.10 10.51
C LEU A 96 -1.86 4.54 10.12
N PHE A 97 -0.98 5.29 9.47
CA PHE A 97 -1.29 6.64 8.97
C PHE A 97 -2.52 6.61 8.05
N PHE A 98 -2.55 5.63 7.15
CA PHE A 98 -3.64 5.48 6.20
C PHE A 98 -4.96 5.14 6.89
N PHE A 99 -5.00 4.17 7.80
CA PHE A 99 -6.22 3.76 8.49
C PHE A 99 -6.73 4.82 9.48
N VAL A 100 -5.83 5.60 10.09
CA VAL A 100 -6.25 6.80 10.84
C VAL A 100 -6.92 7.80 9.90
N ALA A 101 -6.35 8.06 8.71
CA ALA A 101 -6.97 8.95 7.73
C ALA A 101 -8.36 8.46 7.30
N LEU A 102 -8.51 7.16 7.02
CA LEU A 102 -9.77 6.56 6.56
C LEU A 102 -10.91 6.69 7.56
N LYS A 103 -10.62 6.68 8.87
CA LYS A 103 -11.65 6.91 9.89
C LYS A 103 -12.39 8.25 9.67
N TYR A 104 -11.68 9.27 9.18
CA TYR A 104 -12.20 10.63 9.07
C TYR A 104 -12.51 11.04 7.62
N MET A 105 -11.66 10.65 6.66
CA MET A 105 -11.72 11.13 5.29
C MET A 105 -12.55 10.22 4.39
N PRO A 106 -13.11 10.77 3.29
CA PRO A 106 -13.65 9.96 2.22
C PRO A 106 -12.62 8.98 1.63
N LEU A 107 -13.08 7.75 1.36
CA LEU A 107 -12.21 6.64 0.95
C LEU A 107 -11.43 6.97 -0.34
N ALA A 108 -12.13 7.50 -1.35
CA ALA A 108 -11.53 7.90 -2.62
C ALA A 108 -10.50 9.03 -2.47
N ASP A 109 -10.72 9.98 -1.56
CA ASP A 109 -9.80 11.10 -1.35
C ASP A 109 -8.50 10.63 -0.71
N ALA A 110 -8.60 9.77 0.31
CA ALA A 110 -7.44 9.19 0.97
C ALA A 110 -6.62 8.33 0.00
N ILE A 111 -7.27 7.46 -0.76
CA ILE A 111 -6.61 6.61 -1.77
C ILE A 111 -5.97 7.47 -2.87
N ALA A 112 -6.65 8.49 -3.36
CA ALA A 112 -6.10 9.39 -4.37
C ALA A 112 -4.82 10.11 -3.92
N VAL A 113 -4.81 10.64 -2.69
CA VAL A 113 -3.62 11.29 -2.14
C VAL A 113 -2.52 10.26 -1.88
N PHE A 114 -2.87 9.05 -1.46
CA PHE A 114 -1.91 7.95 -1.30
C PHE A 114 -1.20 7.61 -2.64
N PHE A 115 -1.91 7.67 -3.77
CA PHE A 115 -1.36 7.45 -5.11
C PHE A 115 -0.37 8.51 -5.61
N VAL A 116 0.01 9.48 -4.78
CA VAL A 116 1.21 10.31 -5.00
C VAL A 116 2.49 9.50 -4.80
N GLU A 117 2.39 8.34 -4.14
CA GLU A 117 3.50 7.44 -3.84
C GLU A 117 4.49 7.17 -5.00
N PRO A 118 4.06 6.86 -6.25
CA PRO A 118 5.01 6.64 -7.35
C PRO A 118 5.89 7.86 -7.65
N LEU A 119 5.35 9.07 -7.44
CA LEU A 119 6.08 10.33 -7.63
C LEU A 119 7.12 10.51 -6.51
N ILE A 120 6.75 10.17 -5.27
CA ILE A 120 7.67 10.19 -4.12
C ILE A 120 8.78 9.13 -4.32
N LEU A 121 8.42 7.92 -4.76
CA LEU A 121 9.38 6.86 -5.06
C LEU A 121 10.39 7.28 -6.13
N THR A 122 9.95 8.02 -7.15
CA THR A 122 10.83 8.57 -8.20
C THR A 122 11.86 9.53 -7.58
N LEU A 123 11.42 10.42 -6.68
CA LEU A 123 12.32 11.34 -5.96
C LEU A 123 13.27 10.61 -5.02
N LEU A 124 12.77 9.65 -4.25
CA LEU A 124 13.60 8.86 -3.33
C LEU A 124 14.64 8.03 -4.07
N SER A 125 14.28 7.46 -5.22
CA SER A 125 15.22 6.72 -6.07
C SER A 125 16.36 7.61 -6.56
N PHE A 126 16.06 8.86 -6.94
CA PHE A 126 17.11 9.85 -7.26
C PHE A 126 18.03 10.12 -6.08
N LEU A 127 17.48 10.40 -4.90
CA LEU A 127 18.25 10.83 -3.73
C LEU A 127 19.11 9.70 -3.14
N VAL A 128 18.55 8.49 -3.06
CA VAL A 128 19.19 7.37 -2.35
C VAL A 128 20.02 6.50 -3.30
N LEU A 129 19.52 6.21 -4.50
CA LEU A 129 20.22 5.36 -5.48
C LEU A 129 21.11 6.18 -6.43
N ARG A 130 21.02 7.52 -6.39
CA ARG A 130 21.75 8.43 -7.29
C ARG A 130 21.49 8.16 -8.76
N GLU A 131 20.32 7.64 -9.09
CA GLU A 131 19.88 7.39 -10.47
C GLU A 131 19.46 8.72 -11.12
N PRO A 132 20.00 9.11 -12.29
CA PRO A 132 19.69 10.40 -12.89
C PRO A 132 18.22 10.50 -13.30
N VAL A 133 17.50 11.48 -12.75
CA VAL A 133 16.09 11.75 -13.10
C VAL A 133 16.03 12.90 -14.10
N GLY A 134 15.66 12.57 -15.34
CA GLY A 134 15.49 13.56 -16.40
C GLY A 134 14.37 14.57 -16.10
N TRP A 135 14.51 15.79 -16.62
CA TRP A 135 13.60 16.92 -16.35
C TRP A 135 12.11 16.63 -16.55
N ARG A 136 11.76 15.74 -17.50
CA ARG A 136 10.38 15.33 -17.77
C ARG A 136 9.74 14.61 -16.59
N ARG A 137 10.50 13.76 -15.89
CA ARG A 137 10.04 13.05 -14.69
C ARG A 137 9.88 14.04 -13.54
N VAL A 138 10.83 14.95 -13.36
CA VAL A 138 10.73 16.03 -12.36
C VAL A 138 9.49 16.90 -12.59
N ALA A 139 9.22 17.29 -13.84
CA ALA A 139 8.01 18.04 -14.18
C ALA A 139 6.72 17.27 -13.85
N ALA A 140 6.66 15.97 -14.18
CA ALA A 140 5.50 15.14 -13.84
C ALA A 140 5.31 15.00 -12.32
N VAL A 141 6.40 14.89 -11.57
CA VAL A 141 6.35 14.89 -10.10
C VAL A 141 5.75 16.21 -9.59
N ILE A 142 6.26 17.36 -10.03
CA ILE A 142 5.74 18.68 -9.60
C ILE A 142 4.25 18.82 -9.93
N VAL A 143 3.84 18.46 -11.15
CA VAL A 143 2.44 18.52 -11.60
C VAL A 143 1.55 17.59 -10.76
N GLY A 144 2.00 16.36 -10.51
CA GLY A 144 1.25 15.40 -9.71
C GLY A 144 1.10 15.80 -8.24
N PHE A 145 2.13 16.43 -7.64
CA PHE A 145 2.00 17.06 -6.32
C PHE A 145 1.00 18.22 -6.33
N GLY A 146 0.94 19.00 -7.42
CA GLY A 146 -0.12 19.99 -7.62
C GLY A 146 -1.52 19.37 -7.63
N GLY A 147 -1.68 18.24 -8.31
CA GLY A 147 -2.92 17.44 -8.27
C GLY A 147 -3.29 16.98 -6.86
N ALA A 148 -2.30 16.54 -6.07
CA ALA A 148 -2.49 16.17 -4.67
C ALA A 148 -3.01 17.33 -3.82
N LEU A 149 -2.44 18.53 -4.00
CA LEU A 149 -2.89 19.72 -3.27
C LEU A 149 -4.34 20.10 -3.61
N ILE A 150 -4.78 19.89 -4.85
CA ILE A 150 -6.19 20.12 -5.26
C ILE A 150 -7.14 19.17 -4.52
N VAL A 151 -6.73 17.91 -4.25
CA VAL A 151 -7.52 16.96 -3.45
C VAL A 151 -7.43 17.27 -1.96
N ILE A 152 -6.25 17.64 -1.47
CA ILE A 152 -5.97 17.90 -0.04
C ILE A 152 -6.67 19.17 0.44
N GLN A 153 -6.64 20.28 -0.32
CA GLN A 153 -7.15 21.58 0.15
C GLN A 153 -8.59 21.53 0.70
N PRO A 154 -9.59 20.97 -0.01
CA PRO A 154 -10.94 20.88 0.53
C PRO A 154 -11.03 19.91 1.72
N SER A 155 -10.24 18.84 1.71
CA SER A 155 -10.17 17.89 2.81
C SER A 155 -9.51 18.47 4.05
N TYR A 156 -8.51 19.34 3.90
CA TYR A 156 -7.84 20.04 4.99
C TYR A 156 -8.78 21.05 5.65
N ALA A 157 -9.64 21.71 4.88
CA ALA A 157 -10.64 22.62 5.42
C ALA A 157 -11.64 21.90 6.36
N VAL A 158 -11.94 20.62 6.10
CA VAL A 158 -12.92 19.83 6.89
C VAL A 158 -12.26 19.01 8.00
N PHE A 159 -11.12 18.37 7.71
CA PHE A 159 -10.47 17.39 8.59
C PHE A 159 -9.13 17.88 9.16
N GLY A 160 -8.67 19.07 8.78
CA GLY A 160 -7.41 19.63 9.24
C GLY A 160 -6.20 18.77 8.88
N PRO A 161 -5.20 18.66 9.80
CA PRO A 161 -3.96 17.91 9.57
C PRO A 161 -4.14 16.43 9.23
N VAL A 162 -5.28 15.82 9.57
CA VAL A 162 -5.60 14.42 9.21
C VAL A 162 -5.53 14.20 7.69
N SER A 163 -5.87 15.23 6.91
CA SER A 163 -5.78 15.20 5.44
C SER A 163 -4.38 15.01 4.87
N LEU A 164 -3.33 15.20 5.69
CA LEU A 164 -1.94 15.00 5.32
C LEU A 164 -1.45 13.57 5.62
N LEU A 165 -2.20 12.79 6.41
CA LEU A 165 -1.81 11.43 6.76
C LEU A 165 -1.69 10.49 5.55
N PRO A 166 -2.56 10.53 4.52
CA PRO A 166 -2.37 9.72 3.32
C PRO A 166 -1.08 10.05 2.57
N LEU A 167 -0.64 11.31 2.58
CA LEU A 167 0.64 11.72 2.00
C LEU A 167 1.83 11.17 2.82
N GLY A 168 1.70 11.17 4.15
CA GLY A 168 2.67 10.51 5.04
C GLY A 168 2.72 9.00 4.79
N ALA A 169 1.56 8.35 4.63
CA ALA A 169 1.46 6.94 4.27
C ALA A 169 2.11 6.64 2.91
N ALA A 170 1.87 7.49 1.89
CA ALA A 170 2.51 7.38 0.58
C ALA A 170 4.03 7.47 0.68
N THR A 171 4.55 8.37 1.53
CA THR A 171 6.00 8.56 1.74
C THR A 171 6.64 7.34 2.41
N LEU A 172 5.99 6.81 3.44
CA LEU A 172 6.44 5.58 4.12
C LEU A 172 6.33 4.37 3.18
N PHE A 173 5.27 4.27 2.38
CA PHE A 173 5.13 3.18 1.41
C PHE A 173 6.18 3.26 0.29
N ALA A 174 6.46 4.46 -0.24
CA ALA A 174 7.56 4.68 -1.18
C ALA A 174 8.92 4.25 -0.58
N THR A 175 9.14 4.57 0.71
CA THR A 175 10.33 4.14 1.45
C THR A 175 10.38 2.61 1.57
N TYR A 176 9.26 1.97 1.87
CA TYR A 176 9.14 0.51 1.87
C TYR A 176 9.48 -0.10 0.50
N LEU A 177 8.96 0.45 -0.61
CA LEU A 177 9.28 -0.03 -1.96
C LEU A 177 10.75 0.18 -2.31
N MET A 178 11.35 1.29 -1.89
CA MET A 178 12.78 1.53 -2.04
C MET A 178 13.61 0.50 -1.26
N LEU A 179 13.23 0.19 -0.01
CA LEU A 179 13.86 -0.87 0.77
C LEU A 179 13.71 -2.24 0.10
N ASN A 180 12.58 -2.53 -0.55
CA ASN A 180 12.41 -3.75 -1.34
C ASN A 180 13.43 -3.84 -2.48
N ARG A 181 13.66 -2.71 -3.17
CA ARG A 181 14.62 -2.61 -4.28
C ARG A 181 16.06 -2.83 -3.80
N ILE A 182 16.44 -2.24 -2.68
CA ILE A 182 17.79 -2.38 -2.08
C ILE A 182 18.02 -3.78 -1.51
N ALA A 183 17.02 -4.36 -0.85
CA ALA A 183 17.14 -5.65 -0.18
C ALA A 183 17.32 -6.83 -1.14
N GLY A 184 16.86 -6.74 -2.38
CA GLY A 184 16.85 -7.84 -3.35
C GLY A 184 15.98 -9.03 -2.90
N ARG A 185 15.88 -10.06 -3.74
CA ARG A 185 15.11 -11.28 -3.44
C ARG A 185 16.02 -12.38 -2.89
N ASN A 186 16.08 -12.51 -1.57
CA ASN A 186 16.81 -13.59 -0.88
C ASN A 186 15.90 -14.56 -0.09
N ASP A 187 14.63 -14.19 0.08
CA ASP A 187 13.63 -15.00 0.76
C ASP A 187 12.42 -15.22 -0.15
N GLY A 188 11.69 -16.32 0.07
CA GLY A 188 10.41 -16.55 -0.58
C GLY A 188 9.37 -15.50 -0.21
N ALA A 189 8.40 -15.24 -1.09
CA ALA A 189 7.39 -14.19 -0.89
C ALA A 189 6.60 -14.35 0.42
N MET A 190 6.23 -15.60 0.78
CA MET A 190 5.51 -15.88 2.03
C MET A 190 6.36 -15.62 3.28
N VAL A 191 7.65 -15.96 3.26
CA VAL A 191 8.57 -15.69 4.38
C VAL A 191 8.77 -14.20 4.56
N MET A 192 8.94 -13.46 3.45
CA MET A 192 9.01 -12.00 3.51
C MET A 192 7.73 -11.38 4.08
N GLN A 193 6.55 -11.88 3.70
CA GLN A 193 5.27 -11.38 4.22
C GLN A 193 5.06 -11.75 5.69
N PHE A 194 5.49 -12.93 6.12
CA PHE A 194 5.47 -13.33 7.53
C PHE A 194 6.32 -12.40 8.39
N VAL A 195 7.59 -12.19 8.03
CA VAL A 195 8.50 -11.33 8.80
C VAL A 195 8.07 -9.86 8.73
N SER A 196 7.57 -9.40 7.58
CA SER A 196 7.02 -8.03 7.45
C SER A 196 5.77 -7.87 8.32
N GLY A 197 4.94 -8.90 8.42
CA GLY A 197 3.78 -8.93 9.31
C GLY A 197 4.16 -8.76 10.78
N LEU A 198 5.20 -9.49 11.23
CA LEU A 198 5.77 -9.32 12.58
C LEU A 198 6.27 -7.90 12.83
N GLY A 199 7.01 -7.32 11.87
CA GLY A 199 7.49 -5.94 11.97
C GLY A 199 6.34 -4.92 12.03
N GLY A 200 5.30 -5.12 11.22
CA GLY A 200 4.11 -4.28 11.19
C GLY A 200 3.32 -4.36 12.51
N MET A 201 3.15 -5.56 13.07
CA MET A 201 2.55 -5.74 14.39
C MET A 201 3.37 -5.04 15.47
N ALA A 202 4.70 -5.16 15.44
CA ALA A 202 5.58 -4.59 16.46
C ALA A 202 5.49 -3.06 16.51
N ILE A 203 5.61 -2.38 15.37
CA ILE A 203 5.54 -0.91 15.33
C ILE A 203 4.15 -0.40 15.75
N VAL A 204 3.09 -1.09 15.34
CA VAL A 204 1.71 -0.70 15.69
C VAL A 204 1.44 -0.96 17.16
N ALA A 205 1.92 -2.07 17.72
CA ALA A 205 1.80 -2.35 19.15
C ALA A 205 2.51 -1.28 20.00
N VAL A 206 3.70 -0.85 19.59
CA VAL A 206 4.42 0.27 20.25
C VAL A 206 3.62 1.57 20.15
N ALA A 207 3.07 1.89 18.97
CA ALA A 207 2.24 3.07 18.77
C ALA A 207 0.96 3.03 19.63
N MET A 208 0.31 1.86 19.74
CA MET A 208 -0.87 1.66 20.58
C MET A 208 -0.55 1.78 22.07
N ALA A 209 0.57 1.20 22.53
CA ALA A 209 1.01 1.31 23.91
C ALA A 209 1.28 2.79 24.28
N PHE A 210 2.03 3.49 23.43
CA PHE A 210 2.27 4.93 23.58
C PHE A 210 0.96 5.73 23.56
N GLY A 211 0.11 5.49 22.57
CA GLY A 211 -1.15 6.21 22.42
C GLY A 211 -2.13 5.97 23.56
N THR A 212 -2.15 4.76 24.14
CA THR A 212 -2.95 4.47 25.34
C THR A 212 -2.47 5.27 26.54
N VAL A 213 -1.15 5.36 26.74
CA VAL A 213 -0.56 6.17 27.84
C VAL A 213 -0.75 7.67 27.60
N ALA A 214 -0.63 8.13 26.36
CA ALA A 214 -0.76 9.53 25.97
C ALA A 214 -2.22 10.00 25.80
N GLY A 215 -3.22 9.11 25.96
CA GLY A 215 -4.64 9.45 25.80
C GLY A 215 -5.06 9.72 24.35
N ILE A 216 -4.33 9.20 23.36
CA ILE A 216 -4.64 9.35 21.94
C ILE A 216 -5.68 8.31 21.53
N GLY A 217 -6.94 8.73 21.39
CA GLY A 217 -8.08 7.83 21.13
C GLY A 217 -7.93 6.95 19.88
N ASP A 218 -7.25 7.42 18.83
CA ASP A 218 -7.03 6.64 17.61
C ASP A 218 -6.03 5.48 17.75
N LEU A 219 -5.28 5.48 18.84
CA LEU A 219 -4.26 4.48 19.17
C LEU A 219 -4.59 3.70 20.44
N ALA A 220 -5.54 4.18 21.23
CA ALA A 220 -5.99 3.53 22.46
C ALA A 220 -6.63 2.16 22.17
N VAL A 221 -6.44 1.21 23.08
CA VAL A 221 -7.11 -0.08 23.00
C VAL A 221 -8.54 0.06 23.50
N THR A 222 -9.51 -0.18 22.62
CA THR A 222 -10.93 -0.28 22.99
C THR A 222 -11.32 -1.75 23.10
N PRO A 223 -11.66 -2.26 24.30
CA PRO A 223 -12.20 -3.61 24.44
C PRO A 223 -13.57 -3.71 23.77
N THR A 224 -13.80 -4.77 22.99
CA THR A 224 -15.10 -5.06 22.39
C THR A 224 -15.39 -6.56 22.44
N ALA A 225 -16.59 -6.90 22.90
CA ALA A 225 -17.10 -8.27 22.93
C ALA A 225 -18.11 -8.54 21.80
N ASP A 226 -18.36 -7.58 20.91
CA ASP A 226 -19.34 -7.71 19.84
C ASP A 226 -18.85 -8.70 18.77
N PRO A 227 -19.54 -9.84 18.56
CA PRO A 227 -19.17 -10.82 17.54
C PRO A 227 -19.16 -10.23 16.12
N THR A 228 -20.00 -9.24 15.84
CA THR A 228 -20.08 -8.58 14.53
C THR A 228 -18.78 -7.85 14.21
N VAL A 229 -18.20 -7.19 15.21
CA VAL A 229 -16.92 -6.47 15.06
C VAL A 229 -15.80 -7.45 14.74
N TRP A 230 -15.74 -8.59 15.41
CA TRP A 230 -14.76 -9.64 15.13
C TRP A 230 -14.97 -10.31 13.77
N ALA A 231 -16.22 -10.46 13.33
CA ALA A 231 -16.53 -10.94 11.98
C ALA A 231 -16.03 -9.96 10.91
N LEU A 232 -16.18 -8.65 11.12
CA LEU A 232 -15.64 -7.62 10.23
C LEU A 232 -14.10 -7.60 10.23
N VAL A 233 -13.46 -7.81 11.39
CA VAL A 233 -12.00 -7.96 11.48
C VAL A 233 -11.52 -9.16 10.66
N ALA A 234 -12.19 -10.32 10.80
CA ALA A 234 -11.89 -11.52 10.02
C ALA A 234 -12.10 -11.30 8.52
N LEU A 235 -13.19 -10.61 8.13
CA LEU A 235 -13.47 -10.25 6.75
C LEU A 235 -12.39 -9.33 6.18
N MET A 236 -12.05 -8.25 6.87
CA MET A 236 -10.98 -7.32 6.49
C MET A 236 -9.65 -8.05 6.28
N GLY A 237 -9.25 -8.88 7.25
CA GLY A 237 -8.00 -9.61 7.16
C GLY A 237 -7.99 -10.62 6.01
N SER A 238 -9.12 -11.30 5.77
CA SER A 238 -9.27 -12.26 4.67
C SER A 238 -9.18 -11.59 3.30
N ILE A 239 -9.88 -10.46 3.13
CA ILE A 239 -9.81 -9.62 1.92
C ILE A 239 -8.38 -9.11 1.72
N GLY A 240 -7.73 -8.64 2.80
CA GLY A 240 -6.36 -8.15 2.75
C GLY A 240 -5.37 -9.23 2.29
N VAL A 241 -5.41 -10.43 2.90
CA VAL A 241 -4.57 -11.56 2.49
C VAL A 241 -4.80 -11.93 1.03
N ALA A 242 -6.06 -12.07 0.61
CA ALA A 242 -6.41 -12.41 -0.75
C ALA A 242 -5.94 -11.34 -1.76
N GLY A 243 -6.26 -10.07 -1.51
CA GLY A 243 -5.91 -8.94 -2.39
C GLY A 243 -4.40 -8.78 -2.56
N HIS A 244 -3.64 -8.80 -1.46
CA HIS A 244 -2.18 -8.71 -1.53
C HIS A 244 -1.56 -9.93 -2.21
N TYR A 245 -2.12 -11.13 -1.98
CA TYR A 245 -1.68 -12.33 -2.69
C TYR A 245 -1.90 -12.23 -4.20
N LEU A 246 -3.05 -11.71 -4.64
CA LEU A 246 -3.34 -11.47 -6.06
C LEU A 246 -2.32 -10.53 -6.68
N PHE A 247 -1.97 -9.43 -6.01
CA PHE A 247 -0.91 -8.52 -6.49
C PHE A 247 0.46 -9.19 -6.55
N VAL A 248 0.85 -9.93 -5.51
CA VAL A 248 2.12 -10.68 -5.51
C VAL A 248 2.18 -11.64 -6.69
N ARG A 249 1.09 -12.35 -6.99
CA ARG A 249 0.99 -13.25 -8.16
C ARG A 249 1.01 -12.48 -9.48
N ALA A 250 0.32 -11.34 -9.56
CA ALA A 250 0.34 -10.48 -10.73
C ALA A 250 1.78 -10.04 -11.07
N PHE A 251 2.53 -9.52 -10.09
CA PHE A 251 3.93 -9.11 -10.24
C PHE A 251 4.90 -10.27 -10.54
N GLN A 252 4.51 -11.52 -10.29
CA GLN A 252 5.27 -12.70 -10.73
C GLN A 252 4.98 -13.08 -12.19
N MET A 253 3.85 -12.64 -12.75
CA MET A 253 3.36 -13.03 -14.07
C MET A 253 3.53 -11.93 -15.13
N ALA A 254 3.67 -10.66 -14.72
CA ALA A 254 3.82 -9.52 -15.61
C ALA A 254 4.81 -8.49 -15.05
N PRO A 255 5.50 -7.73 -15.93
CA PRO A 255 6.34 -6.60 -15.51
C PRO A 255 5.54 -5.54 -14.74
N ALA A 256 6.13 -4.94 -13.71
CA ALA A 256 5.49 -3.90 -12.90
C ALA A 256 4.99 -2.72 -13.75
N SER A 257 5.75 -2.32 -14.78
CA SER A 257 5.37 -1.24 -15.71
C SER A 257 4.10 -1.54 -16.51
N LEU A 258 3.77 -2.83 -16.73
CA LEU A 258 2.54 -3.24 -17.39
C LEU A 258 1.35 -3.23 -16.42
N LEU A 259 1.60 -3.54 -15.14
CA LEU A 259 0.57 -3.64 -14.11
C LEU A 259 0.20 -2.29 -13.48
N ALA A 260 1.12 -1.32 -13.48
CA ALA A 260 0.95 -0.02 -12.82
C ALA A 260 -0.38 0.70 -13.17
N PRO A 261 -0.87 0.72 -14.42
CA PRO A 261 -2.13 1.39 -14.73
C PRO A 261 -3.35 0.77 -14.03
N PHE A 262 -3.32 -0.53 -13.79
CA PHE A 262 -4.45 -1.25 -13.18
C PHE A 262 -4.58 -0.97 -11.68
N GLN A 263 -3.51 -0.53 -11.02
CA GLN A 263 -3.58 -0.16 -9.60
C GLN A 263 -4.49 1.06 -9.39
N TYR A 264 -4.55 2.00 -10.34
CA TYR A 264 -5.44 3.16 -10.23
C TYR A 264 -6.93 2.81 -10.26
N ILE A 265 -7.30 1.57 -10.63
CA ILE A 265 -8.68 1.08 -10.47
C ILE A 265 -9.09 1.09 -9.00
N GLU A 266 -8.15 1.03 -8.06
CA GLU A 266 -8.43 1.19 -6.64
C GLU A 266 -9.16 2.50 -6.35
N ILE A 267 -8.85 3.61 -7.04
CA ILE A 267 -9.54 4.90 -6.86
C ILE A 267 -11.01 4.79 -7.28
N ILE A 268 -11.30 4.06 -8.37
CA ILE A 268 -12.67 3.87 -8.86
C ILE A 268 -13.44 3.01 -7.87
N SER A 269 -12.86 1.89 -7.43
CA SER A 269 -13.47 1.00 -6.43
C SER A 269 -13.69 1.73 -5.10
N ALA A 270 -12.73 2.55 -4.68
CA ALA A 270 -12.83 3.43 -3.51
C ALA A 270 -13.99 4.43 -3.59
N ALA A 271 -14.20 5.05 -4.75
CA ALA A 271 -15.33 5.96 -4.96
C ALA A 271 -16.67 5.23 -4.93
N LEU A 272 -16.73 4.00 -5.48
CA LEU A 272 -17.93 3.17 -5.42
C LEU A 272 -18.26 2.74 -3.97
N PHE A 273 -17.29 2.22 -3.22
CA PHE A 273 -17.50 1.87 -1.82
C PHE A 273 -17.79 3.11 -0.96
N GLY A 274 -17.12 4.23 -1.22
CA GLY A 274 -17.42 5.55 -0.63
C GLY A 274 -18.90 5.93 -0.79
N LEU A 275 -19.40 5.83 -2.03
CA LEU A 275 -20.78 6.18 -2.35
C LEU A 275 -21.78 5.22 -1.70
N LEU A 276 -21.55 3.90 -1.85
CA LEU A 276 -22.50 2.87 -1.45
C LEU A 276 -22.60 2.70 0.07
N LEU A 277 -21.49 2.84 0.80
CA LEU A 277 -21.42 2.56 2.24
C LEU A 277 -21.43 3.82 3.11
N PHE A 278 -20.95 4.95 2.57
CA PHE A 278 -20.74 6.17 3.36
C PHE A 278 -21.46 7.40 2.80
N SER A 279 -22.17 7.28 1.66
CA SER A 279 -22.76 8.42 0.94
C SER A 279 -21.72 9.51 0.59
N GLU A 280 -20.48 9.10 0.36
CA GLU A 280 -19.35 9.97 0.05
C GLU A 280 -18.97 9.84 -1.41
N PHE A 281 -18.89 10.97 -2.13
CA PHE A 281 -18.41 10.99 -3.51
C PHE A 281 -17.48 12.18 -3.75
N PRO A 282 -16.38 12.02 -4.51
CA PRO A 282 -15.47 13.14 -4.77
C PRO A 282 -16.16 14.27 -5.53
N THR A 283 -15.88 15.52 -5.14
CA THR A 283 -16.36 16.70 -5.84
C THR A 283 -15.66 16.85 -7.21
N PRO A 284 -16.19 17.65 -8.14
CA PRO A 284 -15.55 17.87 -9.44
C PRO A 284 -14.09 18.35 -9.32
N THR A 285 -13.81 19.21 -8.33
CA THR A 285 -12.45 19.67 -8.03
C THR A 285 -11.54 18.53 -7.58
N LYS A 286 -12.04 17.61 -6.74
CA LYS A 286 -11.27 16.42 -6.34
C LYS A 286 -11.03 15.48 -7.51
N TRP A 287 -12.01 15.29 -8.40
CA TRP A 287 -11.83 14.52 -9.64
C TRP A 287 -10.77 15.13 -10.57
N LEU A 288 -10.69 16.46 -10.66
CA LEU A 288 -9.61 17.13 -11.39
C LEU A 288 -8.24 16.80 -10.78
N GLY A 289 -8.11 16.92 -9.46
CA GLY A 289 -6.87 16.57 -8.74
C GLY A 289 -6.49 15.10 -8.93
N ILE A 290 -7.44 14.19 -8.78
CA ILE A 290 -7.30 12.75 -9.04
C ILE A 290 -6.78 12.50 -10.46
N GLY A 291 -7.40 13.12 -11.47
CA GLY A 291 -6.98 12.98 -12.87
C GLY A 291 -5.54 13.41 -13.10
N ILE A 292 -5.12 14.52 -12.47
CA ILE A 292 -3.74 15.02 -12.54
C ILE A 292 -2.75 14.03 -11.89
N ILE A 293 -3.08 13.48 -10.72
CA ILE A 293 -2.24 12.48 -10.02
C ILE A 293 -2.06 11.23 -10.90
N VAL A 294 -3.17 10.67 -11.38
CA VAL A 294 -3.17 9.47 -12.24
C VAL A 294 -2.38 9.71 -13.51
N ALA A 295 -2.63 10.82 -14.22
CA ALA A 295 -1.92 11.14 -15.45
C ALA A 295 -0.41 11.31 -15.22
N SER A 296 -0.03 11.96 -14.13
CA SER A 296 1.38 12.18 -13.77
C SER A 296 2.09 10.88 -13.43
N GLY A 297 1.46 10.02 -12.62
CA GLY A 297 2.03 8.72 -12.27
C GLY A 297 2.16 7.79 -13.49
N LEU A 298 1.11 7.70 -14.33
CA LEU A 298 1.17 6.97 -15.59
C LEU A 298 2.27 7.47 -16.52
N TYR A 299 2.45 8.80 -16.60
CA TYR A 299 3.50 9.40 -17.41
C TYR A 299 4.90 9.01 -16.93
N VAL A 300 5.14 9.04 -15.61
CA VAL A 300 6.41 8.60 -15.02
C VAL A 300 6.70 7.14 -15.39
N PHE A 301 5.74 6.24 -15.19
CA PHE A 301 5.90 4.82 -15.53
C PHE A 301 6.16 4.60 -17.03
N TRP A 302 5.41 5.27 -17.90
CA TRP A 302 5.60 5.19 -19.34
C TRP A 302 7.01 5.65 -19.74
N ARG A 303 7.49 6.73 -19.11
CA ARG A 303 8.80 7.28 -19.43
C ARG A 303 9.93 6.36 -18.99
N GLU A 304 9.83 5.75 -17.82
CA GLU A 304 10.81 4.78 -17.31
C GLU A 304 10.93 3.58 -18.25
N ARG A 305 9.80 3.01 -18.67
CA ARG A 305 9.78 1.93 -19.66
C ARG A 305 10.48 2.30 -20.97
N THR A 306 10.28 3.53 -21.44
CA THR A 306 10.86 3.98 -22.71
C THR A 306 12.39 4.17 -22.62
N VAL A 307 12.91 4.52 -21.44
CA VAL A 307 14.36 4.66 -21.21
C VAL A 307 15.00 3.27 -21.09
N ASP A 308 14.43 2.37 -20.28
CA ASP A 308 14.93 0.99 -20.08
C ASP A 308 14.93 0.13 -21.36
N GLN A 309 14.10 0.50 -22.35
CA GLN A 309 14.09 -0.13 -23.68
C GLN A 309 15.20 0.40 -24.60
N LYS A 310 15.65 1.65 -24.42
CA LYS A 310 16.72 2.25 -25.22
C LYS A 310 18.12 1.86 -24.73
N ASP A 311 18.29 1.70 -23.42
CA ASP A 311 19.59 1.30 -22.84
C ASP A 311 19.86 -0.21 -22.97
N GLY A 312 18.85 -0.99 -23.40
CA GLY A 312 18.95 -2.43 -23.65
C GLY A 312 18.94 -2.84 -25.13
N ALA A 313 18.99 -1.87 -26.05
CA ALA A 313 19.11 -2.06 -27.50
C ALA A 313 20.48 -1.59 -27.97
#